data_AF-A0A7W1SKL4-F1
#
_entry.id   AF-A0A7W1SKL4-F1
#
_cell.length_a   1.000
_cell.length_b   1.000
_cell.length_c   1.000
_cell.angle_alpha   90.00
_cell.angle_beta   90.00
_cell.angle_gamma   90.00
#
_symmetry.space_group_name_H-M   'P 1'
#
loop_
_entity.id
_entity.type
_entity.pdbx_description
1 polymer ?
#
loop_
_entity_poly.entity_id
_entity_poly.type
_entity_poly.pdbx_seq_one_letter_code
_entity_poly.pdbx_strand_id
1 'polypeptide(L)'
;MPALTLDGIARGIVVAALAYASIVALTHWAVRRRRIGPFGGWPRLVRRVSDPVLLPLERRVIRFGGSPQDAPLWLVGIVILGGLLLLSLTNWLTGMAATLTALGSAGPRDWIRLLVSWAFTVVMAALFIRVIASWFGVSEHRPWMRPLVLLTDWIIRPVRRLLPPTGFLDFSPMVAWLVLWLARGLVLGML
;
A
#
# COMPACT_ATOMS: atom_id res chain seq x y z
N MET A 1 4.33 -15.66 -19.05
CA MET A 1 5.78 -15.38 -19.21
C MET A 1 6.12 -13.87 -19.27
N PRO A 2 5.45 -13.00 -20.06
CA PRO A 2 5.86 -11.58 -20.17
C PRO A 2 5.46 -10.67 -18.98
N ALA A 3 4.43 -11.05 -18.20
CA ALA A 3 4.03 -10.25 -17.03
C ALA A 3 5.05 -10.32 -15.87
N LEU A 4 5.76 -11.45 -15.72
CA LEU A 4 6.78 -11.66 -14.69
C LEU A 4 8.04 -10.83 -14.97
N THR A 5 8.38 -10.59 -16.23
CA THR A 5 9.54 -9.77 -16.59
C THR A 5 9.26 -8.29 -16.38
N LEU A 6 8.05 -7.81 -16.67
CA LEU A 6 7.65 -6.42 -16.45
C LEU A 6 7.60 -6.04 -14.97
N ASP A 7 7.04 -6.90 -14.12
CA ASP A 7 7.02 -6.68 -12.66
C ASP A 7 8.44 -6.73 -12.07
N GLY A 8 9.28 -7.67 -12.51
CA GLY A 8 10.68 -7.75 -12.11
C GLY A 8 11.49 -6.49 -12.47
N ILE A 9 11.30 -5.97 -13.69
CA ILE A 9 11.96 -4.73 -14.15
C ILE A 9 11.45 -3.53 -13.35
N ALA A 10 10.13 -3.40 -13.14
CA ALA A 10 9.55 -2.31 -12.36
C ALA A 10 10.08 -2.30 -10.92
N ARG A 11 10.12 -3.47 -10.26
CA ARG A 11 10.72 -3.61 -8.92
C ARG A 11 12.20 -3.26 -8.92
N GLY A 12 12.96 -3.73 -9.91
CA GLY A 12 14.37 -3.39 -10.06
C GLY A 12 14.61 -1.88 -10.16
N ILE A 13 13.81 -1.19 -10.98
CA ILE A 13 13.87 0.27 -11.15
C ILE A 13 13.54 0.99 -9.83
N VAL A 14 12.47 0.59 -9.15
CA VAL A 14 12.06 1.22 -7.88
C VAL A 14 13.10 1.01 -6.79
N VAL A 15 13.65 -0.20 -6.67
CA VAL A 15 14.71 -0.51 -5.69
C VAL A 15 15.97 0.27 -6.00
N ALA A 16 16.39 0.36 -7.27
CA ALA A 16 17.56 1.14 -7.66
C ALA A 16 17.38 2.63 -7.38
N ALA A 17 16.21 3.19 -7.70
CA ALA A 17 15.86 4.58 -7.41
C ALA A 17 15.84 4.86 -5.91
N LEU A 18 15.27 3.95 -5.11
CA LEU A 18 15.21 4.06 -3.65
C LEU A 18 16.62 3.97 -3.04
N ALA A 19 17.45 3.05 -3.51
CA ALA A 19 18.83 2.91 -3.06
C ALA A 19 19.62 4.20 -3.34
N TYR A 20 19.50 4.74 -4.54
CA TYR A 20 20.09 6.01 -4.92
C TYR A 20 19.63 7.16 -4.00
N ALA A 21 18.31 7.34 -3.83
CA ALA A 21 17.74 8.36 -2.97
C ALA A 21 18.22 8.23 -1.51
N SER A 22 18.27 6.99 -1.02
CA SER A 22 18.72 6.67 0.33
C SER A 22 20.20 7.01 0.52
N ILE A 23 21.06 6.69 -0.45
CA ILE A 23 22.49 7.04 -0.41
C ILE A 23 22.68 8.56 -0.34
N VAL A 24 21.94 9.31 -1.16
CA VAL A 24 21.99 10.77 -1.18
C VAL A 24 21.53 11.35 0.17
N ALA A 25 20.39 10.90 0.68
CA ALA A 25 19.85 11.35 1.96
C ALA A 25 20.76 10.99 3.15
N LEU A 26 21.31 9.77 3.18
CA LEU A 26 22.23 9.33 4.22
C LEU A 26 23.55 10.11 4.20
N THR A 27 24.08 10.38 3.01
CA THR A 27 25.30 11.20 2.87
C THR A 27 25.06 12.61 3.40
N HIS A 28 23.92 13.21 3.05
CA HIS A 28 23.56 14.55 3.53
C HIS A 28 23.34 14.59 5.05
N TRP A 29 22.65 13.58 5.60
CA TRP A 29 22.46 13.41 7.03
C TRP A 29 23.78 13.20 7.78
N ALA A 30 24.69 12.40 7.24
CA ALA A 30 25.99 12.11 7.85
C ALA A 30 26.90 13.35 7.90
N VAL A 31 26.87 14.18 6.85
CA VAL A 31 27.56 15.49 6.84
C VAL A 31 26.93 16.43 7.87
N ARG A 32 25.58 16.49 7.95
CA ARG A 32 24.87 17.32 8.93
C ARG A 32 25.18 16.95 10.38
N ARG A 33 25.27 15.65 10.70
CA ARG A 33 25.66 15.16 12.04
C ARG A 33 27.17 15.22 12.31
N ARG A 34 27.95 15.87 11.44
CA ARG A 34 29.42 15.99 11.53
C ARG A 34 30.15 14.65 11.63
N ARG A 35 29.54 13.56 11.13
CA ARG A 35 30.16 12.22 11.08
C ARG A 35 31.16 12.10 9.93
N ILE A 36 30.94 12.87 8.85
CA ILE A 36 31.79 12.90 7.65
C ILE A 36 32.12 14.35 7.31
N GLY A 37 33.37 14.64 6.98
CA GLY A 37 33.82 15.97 6.58
C GLY A 37 33.18 16.41 5.25
N PRO A 38 32.69 17.65 5.12
CA PRO A 38 31.97 18.13 3.93
C PRO A 38 32.84 18.19 2.66
N PHE A 39 34.17 18.21 2.81
CA PHE A 39 35.11 18.33 1.72
C PHE A 39 35.72 17.00 1.26
N GLY A 40 35.27 15.86 1.77
CA GLY A 40 35.76 14.54 1.35
C GLY A 40 35.45 14.21 -0.13
N GLY A 41 36.20 13.29 -0.73
CA GLY A 41 35.96 12.84 -2.11
C GLY A 41 34.57 12.22 -2.31
N TRP A 42 34.10 11.44 -1.32
CA TRP A 42 32.79 10.78 -1.34
C TRP A 42 31.60 11.77 -1.36
N PRO A 43 31.50 12.76 -0.44
CA PRO A 43 30.46 13.79 -0.50
C PRO A 43 30.45 14.59 -1.82
N ARG A 44 31.63 14.87 -2.41
CA ARG A 44 31.73 15.56 -3.70
C ARG A 44 31.15 14.71 -4.83
N LEU A 45 31.45 13.41 -4.85
CA LEU A 45 30.91 12.49 -5.83
C LEU A 45 29.39 12.40 -5.74
N VAL A 46 28.87 12.20 -4.54
CA VAL A 46 27.42 12.10 -4.30
C VAL A 46 26.72 13.37 -4.79
N ARG A 47 27.21 14.55 -4.38
CA ARG A 47 26.66 15.84 -4.86
C ARG A 47 26.73 15.96 -6.37
N ARG A 48 27.88 15.69 -7.00
CA ARG A 48 28.04 15.77 -8.46
C ARG A 48 27.00 14.94 -9.22
N VAL A 49 26.67 13.75 -8.70
CA VAL A 49 25.68 12.85 -9.33
C VAL A 49 24.25 13.25 -8.94
N SER A 50 24.03 13.82 -7.74
CA SER A 50 22.70 14.13 -7.21
C SER A 50 22.20 15.52 -7.50
N ASP A 51 23.07 16.51 -7.62
CA ASP A 51 22.74 17.92 -7.89
C ASP A 51 21.83 18.11 -9.11
N PRO A 52 22.04 17.45 -10.28
CA PRO A 52 21.12 17.62 -11.42
C PRO A 52 19.67 17.20 -11.10
N VAL A 53 19.48 16.27 -10.16
CA VAL A 53 18.16 15.77 -9.75
C VAL A 53 17.64 16.54 -8.53
N LEU A 54 18.52 16.93 -7.61
CA LEU A 54 18.20 17.65 -6.37
C LEU A 54 17.83 19.11 -6.61
N LEU A 55 18.57 19.84 -7.44
CA LEU A 55 18.35 21.27 -7.69
C LEU A 55 16.94 21.61 -8.19
N PRO A 56 16.35 20.90 -9.17
CA PRO A 56 14.96 21.18 -9.57
C PRO A 56 13.97 20.84 -8.44
N LEU A 57 14.30 19.88 -7.58
CA LEU A 57 13.47 19.50 -6.44
C LEU A 57 13.54 20.55 -5.33
N GLU A 58 14.73 21.01 -4.99
CA GLU A 58 15.00 22.08 -4.03
C GLU A 58 14.23 23.35 -4.40
N ARG A 59 14.27 23.75 -5.68
CA ARG A 59 13.49 24.88 -6.21
C ARG A 59 11.98 24.71 -6.01
N ARG A 60 11.45 23.49 -6.12
CA ARG A 60 10.03 23.20 -5.88
C ARG A 60 9.72 23.23 -4.38
N VAL A 61 10.56 22.64 -3.54
CA VAL A 61 10.37 22.61 -2.08
C VAL A 61 10.35 24.04 -1.49
N ILE A 62 11.27 24.91 -1.93
CA ILE A 62 11.31 26.31 -1.50
C ILE A 62 10.02 27.05 -1.91
N ARG A 63 9.46 26.75 -3.10
CA ARG A 63 8.19 27.34 -3.55
C ARG A 63 7.01 26.99 -2.64
N PHE A 64 7.04 25.82 -2.01
CA PHE A 64 6.04 25.39 -1.02
C PHE A 64 6.38 25.83 0.42
N GLY A 65 7.39 26.68 0.60
CA GLY A 65 7.82 27.20 1.91
C GLY A 65 8.72 26.25 2.71
N GLY A 66 9.27 25.20 2.09
CA GLY A 66 10.17 24.25 2.73
C GLY A 66 11.62 24.71 2.78
N SER A 67 12.43 24.11 3.67
CA SER A 67 13.85 24.44 3.80
C SER A 67 14.71 23.71 2.74
N PRO A 68 15.76 24.34 2.19
CA PRO A 68 16.67 23.69 1.24
C PRO A 68 17.37 22.44 1.79
N GLN A 69 17.59 22.42 3.11
CA GLN A 69 18.33 21.35 3.79
C GLN A 69 17.54 20.03 3.86
N ASP A 70 16.21 20.11 3.69
CA ASP A 70 15.30 18.97 3.69
C ASP A 70 15.11 18.35 2.29
N ALA A 71 15.65 18.97 1.23
CA ALA A 71 15.47 18.51 -0.15
C ALA A 71 15.85 17.02 -0.39
N PRO A 72 16.91 16.46 0.23
CA PRO A 72 17.21 15.03 0.09
C PRO A 72 16.15 14.10 0.69
N LEU A 73 15.47 14.51 1.78
CA LEU A 73 14.39 13.72 2.37
C LEU A 73 13.14 13.75 1.49
N TRP A 74 12.85 14.90 0.89
CA TRP A 74 11.78 15.02 -0.10
C TRP A 74 12.02 14.16 -1.33
N LEU A 75 13.28 14.03 -1.76
CA LEU A 75 13.66 13.13 -2.86
C LEU A 75 13.31 11.67 -2.52
N VAL A 76 13.67 11.20 -1.31
CA VAL A 76 13.29 9.86 -0.84
C VAL A 76 11.78 9.71 -0.80
N GLY A 77 11.05 10.69 -0.25
CA GLY A 77 9.59 10.66 -0.20
C GLY A 77 8.93 10.54 -1.57
N ILE A 78 9.39 11.32 -2.55
CA ILE A 78 8.89 11.28 -3.93
C ILE A 78 9.23 9.96 -4.60
N VAL A 79 10.43 9.41 -4.38
CA VAL A 79 10.83 8.11 -4.92
C VAL A 79 10.01 6.98 -4.32
N ILE A 80 9.72 7.03 -3.01
CA ILE A 80 8.84 6.05 -2.35
C ILE A 80 7.43 6.15 -2.92
N LEU A 81 6.85 7.35 -2.98
CA LEU A 81 5.49 7.57 -3.51
C LEU A 81 5.38 7.17 -4.97
N GLY A 82 6.30 7.63 -5.81
CA GLY A 82 6.34 7.32 -7.24
C GLY A 82 6.60 5.84 -7.50
N GLY A 83 7.50 5.23 -6.73
CA GLY A 83 7.78 3.80 -6.79
C GLY A 83 6.59 2.95 -6.37
N LEU A 84 5.91 3.32 -5.27
CA LEU A 84 4.69 2.65 -4.82
C LEU A 84 3.58 2.78 -5.86
N LEU A 85 3.40 3.96 -6.45
CA LEU A 85 2.43 4.20 -7.52
C LEU A 85 2.73 3.33 -8.74
N LEU A 86 4.00 3.28 -9.18
CA LEU A 86 4.44 2.46 -10.31
C LEU A 86 4.16 0.99 -10.05
N LEU A 87 4.57 0.46 -8.90
CA LEU A 87 4.34 -0.93 -8.51
C LEU A 87 2.84 -1.24 -8.41
N SER A 88 2.05 -0.35 -7.82
CA SER A 88 0.60 -0.49 -7.73
C SER A 88 -0.04 -0.55 -9.12
N LEU A 89 0.41 0.30 -10.04
CA LEU A 89 -0.10 0.33 -11.41
C LEU A 89 0.31 -0.93 -12.18
N THR A 90 1.56 -1.36 -12.08
CA THR A 90 2.06 -2.59 -12.73
C THR A 90 1.32 -3.82 -12.20
N ASN A 91 1.10 -3.92 -10.89
CA ASN A 91 0.33 -5.00 -10.28
C ASN A 91 -1.14 -4.98 -10.74
N TRP A 92 -1.75 -3.79 -10.83
CA TRP A 92 -3.12 -3.66 -11.32
C TRP A 92 -3.26 -4.07 -12.79
N LEU A 93 -2.33 -3.61 -13.66
CA LEU A 93 -2.33 -3.94 -15.08
C LEU A 93 -2.09 -5.44 -15.34
N THR A 94 -1.13 -6.04 -14.62
CA THR A 94 -0.85 -7.48 -14.74
C THR A 94 -1.99 -8.31 -14.20
N GLY A 95 -2.63 -7.91 -13.08
CA GLY A 95 -3.84 -8.54 -12.56
C GLY A 95 -5.02 -8.44 -13.51
N MET A 96 -5.22 -7.29 -14.15
CA MET A 96 -6.27 -7.09 -15.16
C MET A 96 -6.02 -7.96 -16.40
N ALA A 97 -4.79 -7.98 -16.92
CA ALA A 97 -4.44 -8.82 -18.07
C ALA A 97 -4.57 -10.32 -17.77
N ALA A 98 -4.17 -10.75 -16.56
CA ALA A 98 -4.38 -12.11 -16.09
C ALA A 98 -5.88 -12.44 -15.98
N THR A 99 -6.69 -11.49 -15.52
CA THR A 99 -8.15 -11.65 -15.46
C THR A 99 -8.72 -11.79 -16.87
N LEU A 100 -8.40 -10.90 -17.81
CA LEU A 100 -8.91 -10.92 -19.19
C LEU A 100 -8.49 -12.18 -19.97
N THR A 101 -7.26 -12.65 -19.77
CA THR A 101 -6.78 -13.91 -20.37
C THR A 101 -7.42 -15.14 -19.71
N ALA A 102 -7.69 -15.07 -18.40
CA ALA A 102 -8.52 -16.06 -17.72
C ALA A 102 -9.94 -16.03 -18.28
N LEU A 103 -10.57 -14.88 -18.54
CA LEU A 103 -11.92 -14.84 -19.12
C LEU A 103 -12.01 -15.51 -20.51
N GLY A 104 -10.92 -15.50 -21.29
CA GLY A 104 -10.86 -16.14 -22.61
C GLY A 104 -10.62 -17.66 -22.58
N SER A 105 -10.18 -18.21 -21.45
CA SER A 105 -9.90 -19.64 -21.25
C SER A 105 -10.67 -20.28 -20.08
N ALA A 106 -11.46 -19.46 -19.36
CA ALA A 106 -12.15 -19.83 -18.14
C ALA A 106 -13.30 -20.76 -18.48
N GLY A 107 -13.15 -22.02 -18.07
CA GLY A 107 -14.29 -22.88 -17.87
C GLY A 107 -15.24 -22.26 -16.82
N PRO A 108 -16.51 -22.72 -16.74
CA PRO A 108 -17.48 -22.20 -15.77
C PRO A 108 -16.97 -22.16 -14.32
N ARG A 109 -16.04 -23.08 -13.98
CA ARG A 109 -15.37 -23.17 -12.68
C ARG A 109 -14.53 -21.93 -12.32
N ASP A 110 -13.82 -21.34 -13.28
CA ASP A 110 -12.95 -20.19 -13.01
C ASP A 110 -13.74 -18.89 -12.86
N TRP A 111 -14.86 -18.76 -13.57
CA TRP A 111 -15.82 -17.69 -13.35
C TRP A 111 -16.41 -17.73 -11.93
N ILE A 112 -16.74 -18.91 -11.44
CA ILE A 112 -17.23 -19.10 -10.06
C ILE A 112 -16.13 -18.70 -9.05
N ARG A 113 -14.89 -19.16 -9.24
CA ARG A 113 -13.75 -18.76 -8.38
C ARG A 113 -13.53 -17.26 -8.34
N LEU A 114 -13.62 -16.59 -9.49
CA LEU A 114 -13.51 -15.13 -9.57
C LEU A 114 -14.64 -14.47 -8.78
N LEU A 115 -15.90 -14.80 -9.07
CA LEU A 115 -17.05 -14.21 -8.37
C LEU A 115 -16.96 -14.41 -6.85
N VAL A 116 -16.59 -15.61 -6.41
CA VAL A 116 -16.39 -15.93 -4.99
C VAL A 116 -15.26 -15.09 -4.39
N SER A 117 -14.11 -15.01 -5.05
CA SER A 117 -12.96 -14.19 -4.60
C SER A 117 -13.32 -12.71 -4.48
N TRP A 118 -14.06 -12.16 -5.45
CA TRP A 118 -14.56 -10.78 -5.42
C TRP A 118 -15.55 -10.56 -4.27
N ALA A 119 -16.49 -11.49 -4.06
CA ALA A 119 -17.45 -11.42 -2.96
C ALA A 119 -16.75 -11.37 -1.59
N PHE A 120 -15.79 -12.26 -1.33
CA PHE A 120 -15.00 -12.24 -0.09
C PHE A 120 -14.23 -10.92 0.07
N THR A 121 -13.63 -10.42 -1.02
CA THR A 121 -12.85 -9.18 -0.99
C THR A 121 -13.71 -7.98 -0.58
N VAL A 122 -14.93 -7.86 -1.12
CA VAL A 122 -15.86 -6.76 -0.78
C VAL A 122 -16.27 -6.82 0.68
N VAL A 123 -16.63 -8.01 1.20
CA VAL A 123 -17.03 -8.16 2.61
C VAL A 123 -15.86 -7.87 3.56
N MET A 124 -14.66 -8.36 3.24
CA MET A 124 -13.46 -8.08 4.03
C MET A 124 -13.08 -6.60 4.02
N ALA A 125 -13.20 -5.92 2.88
CA ALA A 125 -12.99 -4.48 2.78
C ALA A 125 -14.03 -3.71 3.63
N ALA A 126 -15.29 -4.14 3.61
CA ALA A 126 -16.33 -3.53 4.42
C ALA A 126 -16.05 -3.67 5.94
N LEU A 127 -15.54 -4.84 6.38
CA LEU A 127 -15.10 -5.04 7.75
C LEU A 127 -13.91 -4.13 8.11
N PHE A 128 -12.94 -4.02 7.22
CA PHE A 128 -11.76 -3.17 7.45
C PHE A 128 -12.16 -1.70 7.64
N ILE A 129 -13.08 -1.20 6.83
CA ILE A 129 -13.62 0.16 6.98
C ILE A 129 -14.38 0.30 8.32
N ARG A 130 -15.14 -0.72 8.76
CA ARG A 130 -15.79 -0.71 10.09
C ARG A 130 -14.78 -0.67 11.24
N VAL A 131 -13.66 -1.42 11.14
CA VAL A 131 -12.57 -1.36 12.13
C VAL A 131 -12.03 0.06 12.23
N ILE A 132 -11.67 0.66 11.09
CA ILE A 132 -11.16 2.03 11.05
C ILE A 132 -12.20 3.01 11.63
N ALA A 133 -13.46 2.91 11.19
CA ALA A 133 -14.55 3.74 11.67
C ALA A 133 -14.72 3.64 13.20
N SER A 134 -14.55 2.46 13.79
CA SER A 134 -14.62 2.26 15.23
C SER A 134 -13.51 2.97 15.98
N TRP A 135 -12.27 2.97 15.47
CA TRP A 135 -11.15 3.69 16.08
C TRP A 135 -11.34 5.21 16.10
N PHE A 136 -12.04 5.74 15.09
CA PHE A 136 -12.42 7.15 15.01
C PHE A 136 -13.74 7.48 15.73
N GLY A 137 -14.36 6.51 16.43
CA GLY A 137 -15.62 6.72 17.15
C GLY A 137 -16.82 7.03 16.24
N VAL A 138 -16.77 6.63 14.97
CA VAL A 138 -17.85 6.86 14.02
C VAL A 138 -18.99 5.87 14.29
N SER A 139 -20.20 6.40 14.48
CA SER A 139 -21.39 5.59 14.75
C SER A 139 -21.89 4.80 13.54
N GLU A 140 -22.18 3.51 13.73
CA GLU A 140 -22.70 2.59 12.71
C GLU A 140 -24.03 3.03 12.07
N HIS A 141 -24.73 3.96 12.70
CA HIS A 141 -26.02 4.51 12.26
C HIS A 141 -25.89 5.57 11.15
N ARG A 142 -24.67 5.99 10.78
CA ARG A 142 -24.44 6.98 9.70
C ARG A 142 -24.93 6.43 8.36
N PRO A 143 -25.53 7.26 7.47
CA PRO A 143 -26.08 6.81 6.19
C PRO A 143 -25.07 6.09 5.30
N TRP A 144 -23.83 6.57 5.27
CA TRP A 144 -22.74 5.98 4.48
C TRP A 144 -22.21 4.67 5.07
N MET A 145 -22.47 4.37 6.35
CA MET A 145 -22.10 3.10 6.99
C MET A 145 -23.12 1.98 6.76
N ARG A 146 -24.37 2.32 6.44
CA ARG A 146 -25.45 1.36 6.18
C ARG A 146 -25.10 0.23 5.21
N PRO A 147 -24.51 0.47 4.02
CA PRO A 147 -24.15 -0.62 3.11
C PRO A 147 -23.07 -1.54 3.72
N LEU A 148 -22.12 -0.98 4.47
CA LEU A 148 -21.10 -1.77 5.15
C LEU A 148 -21.68 -2.63 6.24
N VAL A 149 -22.57 -2.06 7.06
CA VAL A 149 -23.29 -2.78 8.11
C VAL A 149 -24.10 -3.91 7.49
N LEU A 150 -24.89 -3.65 6.45
CA LEU A 150 -25.70 -4.66 5.76
C LEU A 150 -24.85 -5.84 5.24
N LEU A 151 -23.69 -5.55 4.64
CA LEU A 151 -22.77 -6.56 4.11
C LEU A 151 -22.08 -7.41 5.18
N THR A 152 -21.98 -6.92 6.41
CA THR A 152 -21.10 -7.52 7.45
C THR A 152 -21.84 -7.95 8.71
N ASP A 153 -23.07 -7.48 8.93
CA ASP A 153 -23.84 -7.75 10.16
C ASP A 153 -24.14 -9.23 10.36
N TRP A 154 -24.33 -9.98 9.28
CA TRP A 154 -24.59 -11.42 9.35
C TRP A 154 -23.41 -12.21 9.94
N ILE A 155 -22.17 -11.68 9.84
CA ILE A 155 -20.97 -12.26 10.46
C ILE A 155 -20.70 -11.63 11.82
N ILE A 156 -20.84 -10.31 11.92
CA ILE A 156 -20.49 -9.60 13.16
C ILE A 156 -21.46 -9.95 14.29
N ARG A 157 -22.76 -10.12 14.02
CA ARG A 157 -23.75 -10.47 15.05
C ARG A 157 -23.44 -11.77 15.80
N PRO A 158 -23.14 -12.90 15.15
CA PRO A 158 -22.77 -14.11 15.87
C PRO A 158 -21.43 -13.96 16.61
N VAL A 159 -20.45 -13.23 16.05
CA VAL A 159 -19.17 -12.95 16.73
C VAL A 159 -19.39 -12.12 17.99
N ARG A 160 -20.23 -11.08 17.94
CA ARG A 160 -20.60 -10.23 19.08
C ARG A 160 -21.32 -10.97 20.21
N ARG A 161 -21.94 -12.14 19.92
CA ARG A 161 -22.51 -13.01 20.97
C ARG A 161 -21.45 -13.75 21.77
N LEU A 162 -20.30 -14.05 21.14
CA LEU A 162 -19.19 -14.76 21.79
C LEU A 162 -18.21 -13.78 22.46
N LEU A 163 -17.99 -12.63 21.83
CA LEU A 163 -17.07 -11.59 22.29
C LEU A 163 -17.83 -10.25 22.35
N PRO A 164 -18.44 -9.91 23.50
CA PRO A 164 -19.08 -8.62 23.68
C PRO A 164 -18.05 -7.50 23.48
N PRO A 165 -18.45 -6.36 22.87
CA PRO A 165 -17.54 -5.23 22.71
C PRO A 165 -17.08 -4.74 24.09
N THR A 166 -15.77 -4.74 24.31
CA THR A 166 -15.14 -4.31 25.57
C THR A 166 -14.83 -2.81 25.49
N GLY A 167 -15.84 -1.98 25.75
CA GLY A 167 -15.68 -0.52 25.80
C GLY A 167 -15.58 0.15 24.43
N PHE A 168 -14.65 1.08 24.26
CA PHE A 168 -14.50 1.91 23.04
C PHE A 168 -13.90 1.15 21.84
N LEU A 169 -13.25 0.00 22.08
CA LEU A 169 -12.61 -0.81 21.04
C LEU A 169 -13.43 -2.08 20.78
N ASP A 170 -14.15 -2.12 19.65
CA ASP A 170 -14.83 -3.33 19.20
C ASP A 170 -13.85 -4.20 18.39
N PHE A 171 -13.37 -5.29 19.00
CA PHE A 171 -12.51 -6.28 18.34
C PHE A 171 -13.30 -7.29 17.49
N SER A 172 -14.63 -7.32 17.58
CA SER A 172 -15.49 -8.24 16.82
C SER A 172 -15.24 -8.20 15.31
N PRO A 173 -15.05 -7.02 14.68
CA PRO A 173 -14.76 -6.95 13.25
C PRO A 173 -13.39 -7.55 12.86
N MET A 174 -12.38 -7.51 13.75
CA MET A 174 -11.07 -8.15 13.50
C MET A 174 -11.19 -9.68 13.53
N VAL A 175 -11.95 -10.21 14.49
CA VAL A 175 -12.23 -11.65 14.57
C VAL A 175 -13.06 -12.11 13.36
N ALA A 176 -14.09 -11.34 12.98
CA ALA A 176 -14.87 -11.61 11.76
C ALA A 176 -13.99 -11.61 10.49
N TRP A 177 -13.03 -10.69 10.42
CA TRP A 177 -12.09 -10.62 9.29
C TRP A 177 -11.18 -11.85 9.23
N LEU A 178 -10.66 -12.32 10.36
CA LEU A 178 -9.84 -13.53 10.44
C LEU A 178 -10.63 -14.78 10.00
N VAL A 179 -11.87 -14.92 10.47
CA VAL A 179 -12.77 -16.02 10.08
C VAL A 179 -13.03 -16.01 8.57
N LEU A 180 -13.31 -14.84 7.99
CA LEU A 180 -13.49 -14.69 6.55
C LEU A 180 -12.23 -15.01 5.76
N TRP A 181 -11.05 -14.64 6.26
CA TRP A 181 -9.78 -14.94 5.58
C TRP A 181 -9.55 -16.45 5.49
N LEU A 182 -9.79 -17.17 6.58
CA LEU A 182 -9.74 -18.64 6.61
C LEU A 182 -10.80 -19.26 5.69
N ALA A 183 -12.04 -18.77 5.76
CA ALA A 183 -13.14 -19.25 4.92
C ALA A 183 -12.87 -19.05 3.43
N ARG A 184 -12.31 -17.89 3.04
CA ARG A 184 -11.90 -17.61 1.66
C ARG A 184 -10.87 -18.61 1.16
N GLY A 185 -9.84 -18.90 1.97
CA GLY A 185 -8.80 -19.87 1.62
C GLY A 185 -9.36 -21.27 1.44
N LEU A 186 -10.23 -21.72 2.34
CA LEU A 186 -10.87 -23.04 2.26
C LEU A 186 -11.77 -23.16 1.03
N VAL A 187 -12.68 -22.19 0.82
CA VAL A 187 -13.64 -22.22 -0.29
C VAL A 187 -12.93 -22.14 -1.64
N LEU A 188 -11.93 -21.26 -1.79
CA LEU A 188 -11.17 -21.17 -3.05
C LEU A 188 -10.25 -22.38 -3.26
N GLY A 189 -9.80 -23.05 -2.20
CA GLY A 189 -9.02 -24.29 -2.29
C GLY A 189 -9.84 -25.51 -2.68
N MET A 190 -11.14 -25.51 -2.37
CA MET A 190 -12.08 -26.58 -2.75
C MET A 190 -12.69 -26.38 -4.16
N LEU A 191 -12.84 -25.12 -4.56
CA LEU A 191 -13.28 -24.73 -5.90
C LEU A 191 -12.21 -25.01 -6.93
#